data_AF-A0A9Q6N3F5-F1
#
_entry.id   AF-A0A9Q6N3F5-F1
#
_cell.length_a   1.000
_cell.length_b   1.000
_cell.length_c   1.000
_cell.angle_alpha   90.00
_cell.angle_beta   90.00
_cell.angle_gamma   90.00
#
_symmetry.space_group_name_H-M   'P 1'
#
loop_
_entity.id
_entity.type
_entity.pdbx_description
1 polymer ?
#
loop_
_entity_poly.entity_id
_entity_poly.type
_entity_poly.pdbx_seq_one_letter_code
_entity_poly.pdbx_strand_id
1 'polypeptide(L)'
;MLAKRIIPCLDVRDGQVVKGVQFRNHEIIGDIVPLAQRYAQEGADELVFYDITASSDDRVVDKSWVARVAEVIDIPFCVAGGIKTPEDAARILEFGADKISINSPALADPSLITRLADRFGVQCIVVGIDTWFDDASGKYHVNQYTGDESRTRVTQWETLDWVQEVQKRGAGEIVLNMMNQDGVRNGYDLVQLKKVRDVCKVPLIASGGAGTMTHFLEAFEQANVDGALAASVFHKQIINIGELKRFLIDNGVEIRAC
;
A
#
# COMPACT_ATOMS: atom_id res chain seq x y z
N MET A 1 5.83 -17.61 13.94
CA MET A 1 6.20 -16.82 12.74
C MET A 1 6.19 -15.35 13.16
N LEU A 2 6.45 -14.37 12.27
CA LEU A 2 6.12 -12.97 12.59
C LEU A 2 4.61 -12.78 12.36
N ALA A 3 3.95 -12.02 13.23
CA ALA A 3 2.52 -11.78 13.13
C ALA A 3 2.17 -11.06 11.80
N LYS A 4 1.06 -11.45 11.18
CA LYS A 4 0.52 -10.81 9.98
C LYS A 4 -0.12 -9.47 10.35
N ARG A 5 -0.10 -8.52 9.41
CA ARG A 5 -0.55 -7.12 9.65
C ARG A 5 -1.86 -6.80 8.95
N ILE A 6 -2.73 -6.05 9.62
CA ILE A 6 -3.92 -5.41 9.06
C ILE A 6 -3.63 -3.92 8.87
N ILE A 7 -3.73 -3.46 7.62
CA ILE A 7 -3.21 -2.16 7.19
C ILE A 7 -4.32 -1.33 6.54
N PRO A 8 -4.93 -0.37 7.25
CA PRO A 8 -5.80 0.62 6.63
C PRO A 8 -5.02 1.55 5.69
N CYS A 9 -5.55 1.72 4.49
CA CYS A 9 -5.03 2.68 3.51
C CYS A 9 -5.92 3.92 3.45
N LEU A 10 -5.31 5.09 3.44
CA LEU A 10 -5.95 6.39 3.33
C LEU A 10 -5.46 7.07 2.06
N ASP A 11 -6.30 7.10 1.03
CA ASP A 11 -6.03 7.85 -0.20
C ASP A 11 -6.27 9.34 0.11
N VAL A 12 -5.24 10.18 0.03
CA VAL A 12 -5.27 11.59 0.39
C VAL A 12 -5.28 12.45 -0.87
N ARG A 13 -6.21 13.41 -0.92
CA ARG A 13 -6.30 14.44 -1.95
C ARG A 13 -6.67 15.76 -1.33
N ASP A 14 -5.91 16.80 -1.63
CA ASP A 14 -6.17 18.18 -1.20
C ASP A 14 -6.39 18.29 0.32
N GLY A 15 -5.62 17.52 1.10
CA GLY A 15 -5.66 17.50 2.57
C GLY A 15 -6.80 16.67 3.18
N GLN A 16 -7.58 15.96 2.37
CA GLN A 16 -8.69 15.12 2.82
C GLN A 16 -8.52 13.67 2.38
N VAL A 17 -9.08 12.75 3.16
CA VAL A 17 -9.15 11.34 2.78
C VAL A 17 -10.31 11.18 1.81
N VAL A 18 -10.03 10.59 0.67
CA VAL A 18 -11.00 10.33 -0.39
C VAL A 18 -11.10 8.83 -0.65
N LYS A 19 -12.20 8.39 -1.26
CA LYS A 19 -12.26 7.05 -1.83
C LYS A 19 -13.02 6.99 -3.14
N GLY A 20 -12.45 6.30 -4.10
CA GLY A 20 -13.06 5.96 -5.38
C GLY A 20 -13.16 4.45 -5.60
N VAL A 21 -13.72 4.07 -6.75
CA VAL A 21 -13.68 2.70 -7.29
C VAL A 21 -12.69 2.70 -8.45
N GLN A 22 -11.66 1.84 -8.42
CA GLN A 22 -10.60 1.81 -9.44
C GLN A 22 -10.01 3.21 -9.71
N PHE A 23 -9.74 3.97 -8.65
CA PHE A 23 -9.25 5.36 -8.74
C PHE A 23 -10.20 6.36 -9.44
N ARG A 24 -11.50 6.06 -9.52
CA ARG A 24 -12.54 6.92 -10.12
C ARG A 24 -13.62 7.34 -9.12
N ASN A 25 -14.30 8.44 -9.41
CA ASN A 25 -15.44 8.96 -8.64
C ASN A 25 -15.14 9.12 -7.13
N HIS A 26 -14.05 9.84 -6.83
CA HIS A 26 -13.60 10.06 -5.47
C HIS A 26 -14.62 10.83 -4.64
N GLU A 27 -15.10 10.20 -3.56
CA GLU A 27 -15.93 10.81 -2.51
C GLU A 27 -15.05 11.19 -1.31
N ILE A 28 -15.35 12.32 -0.66
CA ILE A 28 -14.66 12.71 0.58
C ILE A 28 -15.14 11.82 1.72
N ILE A 29 -14.21 11.16 2.39
CA ILE A 29 -14.45 10.29 3.55
C ILE A 29 -14.32 11.08 4.85
N GLY A 30 -13.36 12.00 4.93
CA GLY A 30 -13.15 12.84 6.10
C GLY A 30 -11.72 13.35 6.23
N ASP A 31 -11.41 13.89 7.41
CA ASP A 31 -10.10 14.45 7.71
C ASP A 31 -9.07 13.36 8.03
N ILE A 32 -7.81 13.60 7.64
CA ILE A 32 -6.69 12.65 7.76
C ILE A 32 -6.45 12.24 9.22
N VAL A 33 -6.28 13.23 10.10
CA VAL A 33 -5.85 13.03 11.50
C VAL A 33 -6.89 12.25 12.31
N PRO A 34 -8.20 12.63 12.32
CA PRO A 34 -9.21 11.85 13.04
C PRO A 34 -9.35 10.41 12.54
N LEU A 35 -9.24 10.18 11.23
CA LEU A 35 -9.30 8.83 10.66
C LEU A 35 -8.09 7.98 11.06
N ALA A 36 -6.88 8.56 11.07
CA ALA A 36 -5.68 7.89 11.52
C ALA A 36 -5.79 7.47 13.01
N GLN A 37 -6.22 8.38 13.88
CA GLN A 37 -6.47 8.09 15.30
C GLN A 37 -7.50 6.99 15.48
N ARG A 38 -8.61 7.05 14.75
CA ARG A 38 -9.65 6.00 14.81
C ARG A 38 -9.07 4.64 14.45
N TYR A 39 -8.30 4.53 13.38
CA TYR A 39 -7.73 3.24 12.97
C TYR A 39 -6.69 2.70 13.95
N ALA A 40 -5.86 3.57 14.53
CA ALA A 40 -4.96 3.16 15.62
C ALA A 40 -5.75 2.62 16.82
N GLN A 41 -6.83 3.31 17.24
CA GLN A 41 -7.70 2.87 18.34
C GLN A 41 -8.48 1.59 18.04
N GLU A 42 -8.86 1.36 16.78
CA GLU A 42 -9.50 0.12 16.33
C GLU A 42 -8.51 -1.06 16.25
N GLY A 43 -7.22 -0.81 16.46
CA GLY A 43 -6.17 -1.83 16.52
C GLY A 43 -5.51 -2.13 15.17
N ALA A 44 -5.43 -1.16 14.25
CA ALA A 44 -4.59 -1.28 13.05
C ALA A 44 -3.12 -1.56 13.43
N ASP A 45 -2.42 -2.36 12.64
CA ASP A 45 -1.00 -2.67 12.90
C ASP A 45 -0.05 -1.64 12.29
N GLU A 46 -0.48 -0.99 11.21
CA GLU A 46 0.24 0.01 10.45
C GLU A 46 -0.77 0.82 9.60
N LEU A 47 -0.46 2.06 9.26
CA LEU A 47 -1.24 2.87 8.32
C LEU A 47 -0.45 3.15 7.03
N VAL A 48 -1.16 3.25 5.91
CA VAL A 48 -0.58 3.71 4.63
C VAL A 48 -1.34 4.92 4.14
N PHE A 49 -0.62 5.98 3.79
CA PHE A 49 -1.17 7.19 3.20
C PHE A 49 -0.68 7.33 1.77
N TYR A 50 -1.61 7.41 0.82
CA TYR A 50 -1.30 7.65 -0.59
C TYR A 50 -1.77 9.03 -0.98
N ASP A 51 -0.84 9.98 -1.14
CA ASP A 51 -1.16 11.25 -1.79
C ASP A 51 -1.26 11.02 -3.31
N ILE A 52 -2.49 10.83 -3.76
CA ILE A 52 -2.80 10.41 -5.13
C ILE A 52 -2.62 11.55 -6.14
N THR A 53 -2.56 12.82 -5.70
CA THR A 53 -2.34 13.97 -6.59
C THR A 53 -0.87 14.35 -6.72
N ALA A 54 -0.03 14.03 -5.73
CA ALA A 54 1.38 14.38 -5.75
C ALA A 54 2.10 13.90 -7.02
N SER A 55 1.99 12.61 -7.37
CA SER A 55 2.72 12.06 -8.52
C SER A 55 2.20 12.55 -9.87
N SER A 56 0.89 12.76 -10.03
CA SER A 56 0.31 13.28 -11.27
C SER A 56 0.59 14.76 -11.43
N ASP A 57 0.61 15.53 -10.35
CA ASP A 57 0.76 16.99 -10.41
C ASP A 57 2.22 17.45 -10.36
N ASP A 58 3.18 16.53 -10.41
CA ASP A 58 4.60 16.83 -10.26
C ASP A 58 4.94 17.54 -8.93
N ARG A 59 4.21 17.18 -7.88
CA ARG A 59 4.36 17.71 -6.51
C ARG A 59 4.86 16.63 -5.56
N VAL A 60 5.34 17.04 -4.40
CA VAL A 60 5.66 16.17 -3.26
C VAL A 60 4.56 16.33 -2.22
N VAL A 61 4.27 15.26 -1.48
CA VAL A 61 3.34 15.25 -0.33
C VAL A 61 3.41 16.52 0.52
N ASP A 62 2.23 17.02 0.90
CA ASP A 62 2.12 18.08 1.92
C ASP A 62 2.59 17.55 3.28
N LYS A 63 3.71 18.09 3.75
CA LYS A 63 4.42 17.65 4.95
C LYS A 63 3.67 17.99 6.25
N SER A 64 2.73 18.94 6.21
CA SER A 64 2.08 19.46 7.41
C SER A 64 1.11 18.47 8.06
N TRP A 65 0.49 17.57 7.30
CA TRP A 65 -0.37 16.53 7.88
C TRP A 65 0.44 15.33 8.38
N VAL A 66 1.60 15.03 7.79
CA VAL A 66 2.49 13.93 8.21
C VAL A 66 2.90 14.12 9.68
N ALA A 67 3.38 15.32 10.04
CA ALA A 67 3.76 15.64 11.41
C ALA A 67 2.59 15.51 12.39
N ARG A 68 1.40 16.02 11.99
CA ARG A 68 0.19 15.94 12.82
C ARG A 68 -0.28 14.50 13.02
N VAL A 69 -0.09 13.61 12.05
CA VAL A 69 -0.37 12.19 12.22
C VAL A 69 0.62 11.56 13.21
N ALA A 70 1.91 11.82 13.04
CA ALA A 70 2.96 11.29 13.93
C ALA A 70 2.78 11.72 15.40
N GLU A 71 2.18 12.89 15.65
CA GLU A 71 1.86 13.37 17.01
C GLU A 71 0.73 12.59 17.70
N VAL A 72 -0.11 11.88 16.95
CA VAL A 72 -1.38 11.33 17.47
C VAL A 72 -1.54 9.82 17.36
N ILE A 73 -0.64 9.11 16.67
CA ILE A 73 -0.64 7.64 16.58
C ILE A 73 0.67 7.07 17.09
N ASP A 74 0.62 5.85 17.61
CA ASP A 74 1.75 5.10 18.16
C ASP A 74 2.05 3.80 17.38
N ILE A 75 1.42 3.65 16.20
CA ILE A 75 1.66 2.57 15.26
C ILE A 75 2.46 3.07 14.05
N PRO A 76 3.25 2.21 13.38
CA PRO A 76 4.00 2.62 12.22
C PRO A 76 3.10 3.16 11.11
N PHE A 77 3.61 4.11 10.32
CA PHE A 77 2.93 4.51 9.10
C PHE A 77 3.87 4.79 7.93
N CYS A 78 3.35 4.48 6.74
CA CYS A 78 4.02 4.66 5.47
C CYS A 78 3.36 5.77 4.66
N VAL A 79 4.17 6.63 4.02
CA VAL A 79 3.68 7.73 3.18
C VAL A 79 4.16 7.53 1.74
N ALA A 80 3.23 7.63 0.78
CA ALA A 80 3.53 7.64 -0.65
C ALA A 80 3.05 8.94 -1.29
N GLY A 81 3.72 9.35 -2.37
CA GLY A 81 3.29 10.48 -3.20
C GLY A 81 4.45 11.37 -3.64
N GLY A 82 4.83 11.26 -4.92
CA GLY A 82 5.73 12.22 -5.56
C GLY A 82 7.20 12.21 -5.10
N ILE A 83 7.65 11.18 -4.37
CA ILE A 83 9.02 11.09 -3.83
C ILE A 83 10.00 10.72 -4.96
N LYS A 84 10.79 11.68 -5.42
CA LYS A 84 11.70 11.50 -6.57
C LYS A 84 13.16 11.48 -6.21
N THR A 85 13.49 12.01 -5.04
CA THR A 85 14.86 12.20 -4.58
C THR A 85 15.04 11.73 -3.14
N PRO A 86 16.28 11.38 -2.73
CA PRO A 86 16.60 11.17 -1.32
C PRO A 86 16.24 12.36 -0.41
N GLU A 87 16.26 13.58 -0.93
CA GLU A 87 15.88 14.79 -0.19
C GLU A 87 14.37 14.88 0.05
N ASP A 88 13.55 14.38 -0.87
CA ASP A 88 12.10 14.27 -0.66
C ASP A 88 11.79 13.23 0.42
N ALA A 89 12.46 12.08 0.34
CA ALA A 89 12.33 11.00 1.32
C ALA A 89 12.78 11.44 2.71
N ALA A 90 13.95 12.09 2.83
CA ALA A 90 14.49 12.61 4.09
C ALA A 90 13.44 13.47 4.80
N ARG A 91 12.81 14.40 4.10
CA ARG A 91 11.81 15.28 4.68
C ARG A 91 10.63 14.48 5.24
N ILE A 92 10.05 13.57 4.46
CA ILE A 92 8.87 12.79 4.91
C ILE A 92 9.19 11.97 6.17
N LEU A 93 10.38 11.36 6.22
CA LEU A 93 10.87 10.64 7.40
C LEU A 93 11.12 11.58 8.58
N GLU A 94 11.71 12.77 8.36
CA GLU A 94 11.92 13.81 9.38
C GLU A 94 10.59 14.34 9.97
N PHE A 95 9.50 14.33 9.20
CA PHE A 95 8.17 14.68 9.68
C PHE A 95 7.47 13.53 10.43
N GLY A 96 8.15 12.40 10.63
CA GLY A 96 7.72 11.34 11.54
C GLY A 96 7.16 10.09 10.87
N ALA A 97 7.17 9.99 9.54
CA ALA A 97 6.85 8.73 8.87
C ALA A 97 7.94 7.68 9.12
N ASP A 98 7.54 6.43 9.40
CA ASP A 98 8.49 5.33 9.59
C ASP A 98 9.03 4.79 8.25
N LYS A 99 8.19 4.89 7.21
CA LYS A 99 8.48 4.37 5.88
C LYS A 99 8.01 5.33 4.79
N ILE A 100 8.65 5.20 3.63
CA ILE A 100 8.21 5.81 2.39
C ILE A 100 7.85 4.75 1.36
N SER A 101 6.86 5.07 0.52
CA SER A 101 6.50 4.23 -0.63
C SER A 101 6.71 4.96 -1.95
N ILE A 102 7.37 4.28 -2.88
CA ILE A 102 7.62 4.76 -4.24
C ILE A 102 7.07 3.76 -5.26
N ASN A 103 6.43 4.28 -6.32
CA ASN A 103 6.05 3.49 -7.49
C ASN A 103 6.59 4.19 -8.76
N SER A 104 5.88 5.22 -9.23
CA SER A 104 6.20 5.86 -10.51
C SER A 104 7.63 6.41 -10.61
N PRO A 105 8.20 7.05 -9.57
CA PRO A 105 9.60 7.47 -9.61
C PRO A 105 10.59 6.29 -9.70
N ALA A 106 10.28 5.16 -9.06
CA ALA A 106 11.10 3.95 -9.10
C ALA A 106 11.08 3.28 -10.49
N LEU A 107 9.93 3.29 -11.17
CA LEU A 107 9.80 2.79 -12.55
C LEU A 107 10.55 3.67 -13.55
N ALA A 108 10.62 4.99 -13.32
CA ALA A 108 11.36 5.92 -14.17
C ALA A 108 12.87 5.84 -13.96
N ASP A 109 13.32 5.68 -12.71
CA ASP A 109 14.71 5.49 -12.33
C ASP A 109 14.83 4.41 -11.24
N PRO A 110 15.06 3.14 -11.63
CA PRO A 110 15.20 2.04 -10.67
C PRO A 110 16.36 2.21 -9.68
N SER A 111 17.38 3.04 -10.02
CA SER A 111 18.50 3.31 -9.12
C SER A 111 18.08 4.14 -7.90
N LEU A 112 16.92 4.82 -7.96
CA LEU A 112 16.35 5.55 -6.83
C LEU A 112 16.14 4.64 -5.62
N ILE A 113 15.67 3.40 -5.82
CA ILE A 113 15.45 2.43 -4.73
C ILE A 113 16.77 2.21 -3.97
N THR A 114 17.87 1.98 -4.69
CA THR A 114 19.19 1.75 -4.10
C THR A 114 19.70 2.98 -3.37
N ARG A 115 19.60 4.19 -3.97
CA ARG A 115 20.01 5.44 -3.31
C ARG A 115 19.25 5.69 -2.02
N LEU A 116 17.96 5.33 -1.97
CA LEU A 116 17.14 5.47 -0.77
C LEU A 116 17.50 4.41 0.28
N ALA A 117 17.65 3.15 -0.13
CA ALA A 117 18.04 2.06 0.74
C ALA A 117 19.42 2.29 1.38
N ASP A 118 20.40 2.76 0.62
CA ASP A 118 21.75 3.06 1.11
C ASP A 118 21.75 4.19 2.15
N ARG A 119 20.84 5.16 2.02
CA ARG A 119 20.78 6.34 2.91
C ARG A 119 19.94 6.12 4.16
N PHE A 120 18.80 5.45 4.05
CA PHE A 120 17.81 5.33 5.14
C PHE A 120 17.68 3.90 5.70
N GLY A 121 18.26 2.91 5.01
CA GLY A 121 18.09 1.49 5.32
C GLY A 121 16.87 0.90 4.63
N VAL A 122 16.97 -0.38 4.24
CA VAL A 122 15.94 -1.09 3.46
C VAL A 122 14.59 -1.10 4.15
N GLN A 123 14.54 -1.13 5.49
CA GLN A 123 13.32 -1.20 6.29
C GLN A 123 12.39 0.01 6.10
N CYS A 124 12.93 1.15 5.64
CA CYS A 124 12.16 2.36 5.36
C CYS A 124 11.61 2.40 3.93
N ILE A 125 12.05 1.50 3.04
CA ILE A 125 11.79 1.58 1.60
C ILE A 125 10.74 0.56 1.18
N VAL A 126 9.52 1.07 0.97
CA VAL A 126 8.41 0.32 0.38
C VAL A 126 8.34 0.60 -1.11
N VAL A 127 8.13 -0.43 -1.92
CA VAL A 127 7.81 -0.26 -3.34
C VAL A 127 6.37 -0.69 -3.61
N GLY A 128 5.53 0.28 -3.97
CA GLY A 128 4.18 0.01 -4.46
C GLY A 128 4.25 -0.46 -5.91
N ILE A 129 3.61 -1.58 -6.22
CA ILE A 129 3.55 -2.15 -7.58
C ILE A 129 2.09 -2.20 -8.00
N ASP A 130 1.71 -1.26 -8.85
CA ASP A 130 0.38 -1.23 -9.45
C ASP A 130 0.35 -2.16 -10.65
N THR A 131 -0.42 -3.23 -10.56
CA THR A 131 -0.38 -4.30 -11.53
C THR A 131 -1.75 -4.58 -12.13
N TRP A 132 -1.77 -4.79 -13.44
CA TRP A 132 -2.96 -5.07 -14.22
C TRP A 132 -2.79 -6.37 -15.02
N PHE A 133 -3.80 -7.23 -14.97
CA PHE A 133 -3.92 -8.39 -15.83
C PHE A 133 -4.51 -7.98 -17.18
N ASP A 134 -3.75 -8.17 -18.25
CA ASP A 134 -4.20 -7.98 -19.62
C ASP A 134 -4.68 -9.33 -20.19
N ASP A 135 -6.00 -9.44 -20.39
CA ASP A 135 -6.64 -10.64 -20.96
C ASP A 135 -6.14 -10.97 -22.37
N ALA A 136 -5.73 -9.97 -23.15
CA ALA A 136 -5.31 -10.18 -24.54
C ALA A 136 -3.94 -10.89 -24.62
N SER A 137 -3.01 -10.50 -23.74
CA SER A 137 -1.68 -11.12 -23.65
C SER A 137 -1.61 -12.27 -22.63
N GLY A 138 -2.57 -12.36 -21.71
CA GLY A 138 -2.56 -13.32 -20.60
C GLY A 138 -1.47 -13.02 -19.56
N LYS A 139 -1.00 -11.77 -19.49
CA LYS A 139 0.14 -11.35 -18.67
C LYS A 139 -0.25 -10.27 -17.66
N TYR A 140 0.55 -10.18 -16.59
CA TYR A 140 0.45 -9.09 -15.63
C TYR A 140 1.52 -8.05 -15.93
N HIS A 141 1.09 -6.81 -16.13
CA HIS A 141 1.96 -5.67 -16.40
C HIS A 141 1.96 -4.69 -15.24
N VAL A 142 3.06 -3.95 -15.10
CA VAL A 142 3.19 -2.87 -14.11
C VAL A 142 2.80 -1.54 -14.74
N ASN A 143 1.99 -0.76 -14.03
CA ASN A 143 1.51 0.55 -14.45
C ASN A 143 2.18 1.68 -13.67
N GLN A 144 2.28 2.82 -14.33
CA GLN A 144 2.83 4.06 -13.81
C GLN A 144 1.79 5.17 -13.89
N TYR A 145 1.85 6.13 -12.96
CA TYR A 145 0.96 7.30 -12.85
C TYR A 145 -0.53 6.96 -12.67
N THR A 146 -0.82 5.89 -11.94
CA THR A 146 -2.14 5.31 -11.69
C THR A 146 -3.10 6.19 -10.87
N GLY A 147 -2.62 7.28 -10.26
CA GLY A 147 -3.46 8.27 -9.60
C GLY A 147 -4.27 9.16 -10.55
N ASP A 148 -3.93 9.19 -11.84
CA ASP A 148 -4.63 9.93 -12.89
C ASP A 148 -4.78 9.04 -14.14
N GLU A 149 -6.02 8.69 -14.48
CA GLU A 149 -6.34 7.84 -15.63
C GLU A 149 -5.79 8.41 -16.95
N SER A 150 -5.79 9.74 -17.12
CA SER A 150 -5.31 10.37 -18.35
C SER A 150 -3.79 10.25 -18.54
N ARG A 151 -3.06 9.93 -17.46
CA ARG A 151 -1.60 9.79 -17.45
C ARG A 151 -1.13 8.36 -17.20
N THR A 152 -2.04 7.49 -16.79
CA THR A 152 -1.76 6.07 -16.55
C THR A 152 -1.12 5.46 -17.80
N ARG A 153 0.01 4.79 -17.61
CA ARG A 153 0.71 4.09 -18.69
C ARG A 153 1.17 2.71 -18.25
N VAL A 154 1.00 1.75 -19.15
CA VAL A 154 1.59 0.42 -19.04
C VAL A 154 3.10 0.57 -19.27
N THR A 155 3.91 0.01 -18.40
CA THR A 155 5.37 0.02 -18.54
C THR A 155 5.86 -1.19 -19.32
N GLN A 156 7.16 -1.23 -19.61
CA GLN A 156 7.80 -2.41 -20.21
C GLN A 156 7.89 -3.63 -19.28
N TRP A 157 7.58 -3.46 -17.99
CA TRP A 157 7.79 -4.48 -17.00
C TRP A 157 6.59 -5.43 -16.89
N GLU A 158 6.89 -6.72 -16.95
CA GLU A 158 6.01 -7.75 -16.38
C GLU A 158 6.17 -7.76 -14.85
N THR A 159 5.08 -8.03 -14.14
CA THR A 159 5.02 -7.88 -12.67
C THR A 159 6.10 -8.69 -11.94
N LEU A 160 6.34 -9.94 -12.35
CA LEU A 160 7.31 -10.81 -11.68
C LEU A 160 8.76 -10.36 -11.89
N ASP A 161 9.07 -9.79 -13.06
CA ASP A 161 10.41 -9.27 -13.35
C ASP A 161 10.67 -8.02 -12.52
N TRP A 162 9.68 -7.13 -12.42
CA TRP A 162 9.80 -5.95 -11.59
C TRP A 162 9.91 -6.28 -10.10
N VAL A 163 9.12 -7.24 -9.60
CA VAL A 163 9.25 -7.73 -8.22
C VAL A 163 10.66 -8.23 -7.94
N GLN A 164 11.30 -8.96 -8.84
CA GLN A 164 12.68 -9.41 -8.65
C GLN A 164 13.68 -8.23 -8.69
N GLU A 165 13.48 -7.28 -9.59
CA GLU A 165 14.35 -6.11 -9.73
C GLU A 165 14.32 -5.22 -8.48
N VAL A 166 13.14 -4.86 -7.97
CA VAL A 166 13.02 -3.94 -6.83
C VAL A 166 13.67 -4.50 -5.56
N GLN A 167 13.61 -5.82 -5.36
CA GLN A 167 14.26 -6.49 -4.24
C GLN A 167 15.79 -6.44 -4.36
N LYS A 168 16.33 -6.71 -5.56
CA LYS A 168 17.77 -6.59 -5.83
C LYS A 168 18.29 -5.17 -5.57
N ARG A 169 17.44 -4.17 -5.78
CA ARG A 169 17.75 -2.76 -5.57
C ARG A 169 17.66 -2.31 -4.11
N GLY A 170 17.14 -3.13 -3.20
CA GLY A 170 17.05 -2.84 -1.77
C GLY A 170 15.68 -2.38 -1.28
N ALA A 171 14.59 -2.69 -2.00
CA ALA A 171 13.25 -2.56 -1.42
C ALA A 171 13.13 -3.47 -0.18
N GLY A 172 12.69 -2.93 0.96
CA GLY A 172 12.49 -3.71 2.17
C GLY A 172 11.09 -4.28 2.32
N GLU A 173 10.13 -3.82 1.52
CA GLU A 173 8.75 -4.29 1.51
C GLU A 173 8.10 -3.98 0.15
N ILE A 174 7.19 -4.85 -0.29
CA ILE A 174 6.42 -4.66 -1.53
C ILE A 174 4.94 -4.61 -1.18
N VAL A 175 4.27 -3.57 -1.65
CA VAL A 175 2.79 -3.51 -1.68
C VAL A 175 2.34 -3.81 -3.09
N LEU A 176 1.66 -4.95 -3.28
CA LEU A 176 1.12 -5.34 -4.57
C LEU A 176 -0.32 -4.84 -4.70
N ASN A 177 -0.52 -3.80 -5.49
CA ASN A 177 -1.83 -3.20 -5.76
C ASN A 177 -2.46 -3.87 -7.00
N MET A 178 -3.39 -4.79 -6.76
CA MET A 178 -4.08 -5.58 -7.78
C MET A 178 -5.22 -4.76 -8.39
N MET A 179 -4.90 -4.00 -9.45
CA MET A 179 -5.79 -2.98 -10.01
C MET A 179 -7.11 -3.55 -10.56
N ASN A 180 -7.10 -4.78 -11.09
CA ASN A 180 -8.32 -5.44 -11.58
C ASN A 180 -9.34 -5.68 -10.45
N GLN A 181 -8.89 -5.83 -9.20
CA GLN A 181 -9.75 -6.09 -8.04
C GLN A 181 -10.03 -4.84 -7.20
N ASP A 182 -9.35 -3.71 -7.46
CA ASP A 182 -9.49 -2.52 -6.63
C ASP A 182 -10.92 -1.96 -6.65
N GLY A 183 -11.48 -1.75 -5.46
CA GLY A 183 -12.87 -1.30 -5.29
C GLY A 183 -13.96 -2.32 -5.63
N VAL A 184 -13.64 -3.49 -6.21
CA VAL A 184 -14.64 -4.51 -6.64
C VAL A 184 -15.19 -5.32 -5.47
N ARG A 185 -14.40 -5.52 -4.41
CA ARG A 185 -14.79 -6.20 -3.15
C ARG A 185 -15.12 -7.71 -3.29
N ASN A 186 -14.59 -8.35 -4.34
CA ASN A 186 -14.79 -9.79 -4.61
C ASN A 186 -13.63 -10.68 -4.14
N GLY A 187 -12.70 -10.14 -3.34
CA GLY A 187 -11.50 -10.85 -2.89
C GLY A 187 -10.23 -10.31 -3.52
N TYR A 188 -9.11 -10.56 -2.86
CA TYR A 188 -7.78 -10.31 -3.44
C TYR A 188 -7.51 -11.29 -4.59
N ASP A 189 -6.67 -10.93 -5.57
CA ASP A 189 -6.24 -11.86 -6.61
C ASP A 189 -5.22 -12.87 -6.04
N LEU A 190 -5.73 -14.00 -5.53
CA LEU A 190 -4.92 -15.06 -4.94
C LEU A 190 -4.01 -15.74 -5.97
N VAL A 191 -4.39 -15.77 -7.25
CA VAL A 191 -3.56 -16.36 -8.32
C VAL A 191 -2.34 -15.49 -8.53
N GLN A 192 -2.53 -14.17 -8.61
CA GLN A 192 -1.43 -13.24 -8.75
C GLN A 192 -0.54 -13.22 -7.51
N LEU A 193 -1.12 -13.16 -6.31
CA LEU A 193 -0.36 -13.14 -5.06
C LEU A 193 0.53 -14.38 -4.90
N LYS A 194 0.02 -15.57 -5.23
CA LYS A 194 0.82 -16.82 -5.20
C LYS A 194 2.03 -16.74 -6.14
N LYS A 195 1.82 -16.30 -7.39
CA LYS A 195 2.92 -16.10 -8.36
C LYS A 195 3.96 -15.11 -7.85
N VAL A 196 3.53 -14.01 -7.24
CA VAL A 196 4.43 -12.99 -6.68
C VAL A 196 5.17 -13.52 -5.44
N ARG A 197 4.49 -14.26 -4.55
CA ARG A 197 5.09 -14.85 -3.35
C ARG A 197 6.25 -15.79 -3.66
N ASP A 198 6.17 -16.55 -4.77
CA ASP A 198 7.23 -17.49 -5.18
C ASP A 198 8.58 -16.78 -5.39
N VAL A 199 8.54 -15.56 -5.95
CA VAL A 199 9.74 -14.77 -6.30
C VAL A 199 10.03 -13.64 -5.29
N CYS A 200 9.04 -13.23 -4.50
CA CYS A 200 9.20 -12.23 -3.44
C CYS A 200 9.79 -12.90 -2.19
N LYS A 201 10.79 -12.27 -1.56
CA LYS A 201 11.45 -12.71 -0.31
C LYS A 201 11.35 -11.67 0.79
N VAL A 202 11.13 -10.41 0.43
CA VAL A 202 10.78 -9.35 1.37
C VAL A 202 9.30 -9.48 1.79
N PRO A 203 8.87 -8.79 2.86
CA PRO A 203 7.46 -8.66 3.21
C PRO A 203 6.59 -8.28 2.00
N LEU A 204 5.52 -9.06 1.78
CA LEU A 204 4.55 -8.85 0.71
C LEU A 204 3.20 -8.43 1.29
N ILE A 205 2.70 -7.27 0.88
CA ILE A 205 1.39 -6.75 1.28
C ILE A 205 0.40 -6.88 0.13
N ALA A 206 -0.73 -7.52 0.38
CA ALA A 206 -1.85 -7.58 -0.57
C ALA A 206 -2.66 -6.29 -0.52
N SER A 207 -2.98 -5.69 -1.68
CA SER A 207 -3.81 -4.49 -1.78
C SER A 207 -4.76 -4.59 -2.98
N GLY A 208 -6.04 -4.26 -2.76
CA GLY A 208 -7.10 -4.30 -3.78
C GLY A 208 -7.95 -5.57 -3.74
N GLY A 209 -9.27 -5.42 -3.55
CA GLY A 209 -10.24 -6.53 -3.63
C GLY A 209 -10.93 -6.93 -2.32
N ALA A 210 -10.46 -6.49 -1.16
CA ALA A 210 -11.07 -6.82 0.13
C ALA A 210 -12.56 -6.44 0.21
N GLY A 211 -13.37 -7.37 0.73
CA GLY A 211 -14.83 -7.23 0.78
C GLY A 211 -15.46 -7.89 2.00
N THR A 212 -14.96 -9.07 2.38
CA THR A 212 -15.37 -9.83 3.56
C THR A 212 -14.16 -10.17 4.43
N MET A 213 -14.37 -10.60 5.68
CA MET A 213 -13.29 -11.07 6.56
C MET A 213 -12.58 -12.30 5.98
N THR A 214 -13.32 -13.20 5.31
CA THR A 214 -12.77 -14.38 4.64
C THR A 214 -11.71 -14.03 3.60
N HIS A 215 -11.86 -12.92 2.87
CA HIS A 215 -10.84 -12.51 1.89
C HIS A 215 -9.47 -12.26 2.53
N PHE A 216 -9.42 -11.77 3.78
CA PHE A 216 -8.17 -11.59 4.52
C PHE A 216 -7.58 -12.94 4.92
N LEU A 217 -8.40 -13.86 5.42
CA LEU A 217 -7.98 -15.22 5.78
C LEU A 217 -7.37 -15.92 4.56
N GLU A 218 -8.04 -15.87 3.42
CA GLU A 218 -7.57 -16.49 2.17
C GLU A 218 -6.24 -15.90 1.70
N ALA A 219 -6.05 -14.58 1.81
CA ALA A 219 -4.78 -13.95 1.45
C ALA A 219 -3.63 -14.46 2.34
N PHE A 220 -3.86 -14.61 3.64
CA PHE A 220 -2.84 -15.11 4.56
C PHE A 220 -2.56 -16.60 4.41
N GLU A 221 -3.60 -17.44 4.36
CA GLU A 221 -3.44 -18.90 4.32
C GLU A 221 -3.03 -19.40 2.94
N GLN A 222 -3.66 -18.88 1.88
CA GLN A 222 -3.47 -19.43 0.55
C GLN A 222 -2.33 -18.76 -0.20
N ALA A 223 -2.09 -17.47 0.03
CA ALA A 223 -1.05 -16.73 -0.68
C ALA A 223 0.16 -16.35 0.18
N ASN A 224 0.12 -16.62 1.50
CA ASN A 224 1.21 -16.36 2.43
C ASN A 224 1.77 -14.91 2.34
N VAL A 225 0.85 -13.95 2.28
CA VAL A 225 1.20 -12.52 2.37
C VAL A 225 1.52 -12.16 3.82
N ASP A 226 2.28 -11.10 4.03
CA ASP A 226 2.76 -10.65 5.35
C ASP A 226 1.90 -9.52 5.94
N GLY A 227 1.10 -8.89 5.09
CA GLY A 227 0.05 -7.96 5.49
C GLY A 227 -1.06 -7.87 4.45
N ALA A 228 -2.23 -7.41 4.89
CA ALA A 228 -3.39 -7.19 4.06
C ALA A 228 -3.86 -5.75 4.22
N LEU A 229 -3.78 -5.01 3.12
CA LEU A 229 -4.14 -3.61 3.03
C LEU A 229 -5.54 -3.45 2.44
N ALA A 230 -6.36 -2.65 3.11
CA ALA A 230 -7.69 -2.31 2.61
C ALA A 230 -8.12 -0.88 2.96
N ALA A 231 -8.99 -0.30 2.13
CA ALA A 231 -9.54 1.04 2.34
C ALA A 231 -11.06 0.99 2.52
N SER A 232 -11.81 0.63 1.46
CA SER A 232 -13.28 0.76 1.41
C SER A 232 -14.02 0.01 2.51
N VAL A 233 -13.56 -1.18 2.93
CA VAL A 233 -14.19 -1.96 4.01
C VAL A 233 -14.05 -1.31 5.38
N PHE A 234 -12.95 -0.61 5.63
CA PHE A 234 -12.68 0.07 6.89
C PHE A 234 -13.26 1.48 6.90
N HIS A 235 -13.19 2.23 5.80
CA HIS A 235 -13.77 3.57 5.71
C HIS A 235 -15.28 3.54 5.93
N LYS A 236 -15.96 2.57 5.29
CA LYS A 236 -17.41 2.39 5.36
C LYS A 236 -17.86 1.57 6.58
N GLN A 237 -16.95 1.22 7.49
CA GLN A 237 -17.24 0.44 8.71
C GLN A 237 -18.00 -0.87 8.42
N ILE A 238 -17.70 -1.48 7.27
CA ILE A 238 -18.28 -2.77 6.88
C ILE A 238 -17.56 -3.93 7.57
N ILE A 239 -16.29 -3.72 7.88
CA ILE A 239 -15.48 -4.62 8.70
C ILE A 239 -14.85 -3.79 9.81
N ASN A 240 -15.10 -4.17 11.05
CA ASN A 240 -14.36 -3.64 12.20
C ASN A 240 -13.01 -4.35 12.32
N ILE A 241 -11.92 -3.62 12.57
CA ILE A 241 -10.56 -4.18 12.61
C ILE A 241 -10.40 -5.16 13.78
N GLY A 242 -10.91 -4.82 14.96
CA GLY A 242 -10.85 -5.71 16.14
C GLY A 242 -11.60 -7.02 15.93
N GLU A 243 -12.78 -6.96 15.31
CA GLU A 243 -13.54 -8.17 14.94
C GLU A 243 -12.82 -9.01 13.88
N LEU A 244 -12.25 -8.35 12.86
CA LEU A 244 -11.44 -9.03 11.83
C LEU A 244 -10.24 -9.74 12.46
N LYS A 245 -9.51 -9.08 13.35
CA LYS A 245 -8.36 -9.67 14.04
C LYS A 245 -8.78 -10.88 14.88
N ARG A 246 -9.89 -10.78 15.62
CA ARG A 246 -10.43 -11.93 16.38
C ARG A 246 -10.79 -13.09 15.46
N PHE A 247 -11.51 -12.81 14.37
CA PHE A 247 -11.86 -13.82 13.37
C PHE A 247 -10.61 -14.52 12.82
N LEU A 248 -9.55 -13.78 12.49
CA LEU A 248 -8.31 -14.34 11.97
C LEU A 248 -7.57 -15.20 13.01
N ILE A 249 -7.54 -14.76 14.27
CA ILE A 249 -6.95 -15.53 15.39
C ILE A 249 -7.72 -16.84 15.60
N ASP A 250 -9.06 -16.79 15.59
CA ASP A 250 -9.93 -17.96 15.76
C ASP A 250 -9.75 -18.98 14.62
N ASN A 251 -9.31 -18.53 13.44
CA ASN A 251 -8.96 -19.37 12.30
C ASN A 251 -7.45 -19.71 12.22
N GLY A 252 -6.68 -19.44 13.26
CA GLY A 252 -5.28 -19.89 13.37
C GLY A 252 -4.23 -19.01 12.68
N VAL A 253 -4.60 -17.80 12.24
CA VAL A 253 -3.62 -16.83 11.73
C VAL A 253 -2.92 -16.13 12.90
N GLU A 254 -1.60 -16.13 12.91
CA GLU A 254 -0.81 -15.36 13.89
C GLU A 254 -1.00 -13.86 13.67
N ILE A 255 -1.82 -13.21 14.51
CA ILE A 255 -2.13 -11.78 14.46
C ILE A 255 -1.79 -11.13 15.81
N ARG A 256 -1.38 -9.85 15.80
CA ARG A 256 -1.24 -9.06 17.02
C ARG A 256 -2.63 -8.75 17.59
N ALA A 257 -2.90 -9.25 18.80
CA ALA A 257 -4.12 -8.95 19.55
C ALA A 257 -4.25 -7.45 19.82
N CYS A 258 -5.49 -6.95 19.80
CA CYS A 258 -5.84 -5.59 20.21
C CYS A 258 -5.80 -5.44 21.73
#